data_AF-A0A0M7MBR6-F1
#
_entry.id   AF-A0A0M7MBR6-F1
#
_cell.length_a   1.000
_cell.length_b   1.000
_cell.length_c   1.000
_cell.angle_alpha   90.00
_cell.angle_beta   90.00
_cell.angle_gamma   90.00
#
_symmetry.space_group_name_H-M   'P 1'
#
loop_
_entity.id
_entity.type
_entity.pdbx_description
1 polymer ?
#
loop_
_entity_poly.entity_id
_entity_poly.type
_entity_poly.pdbx_seq_one_letter_code
_entity_poly.pdbx_strand_id
1 'polypeptide(L)'
;MCHGADIKGTGPLARKSNPPTPDLTTAAFRKRLTDYPGVIVSSVILRPNGDLIPKTLRENGVKVPPHAWTVKDFRDLNEYMTGVIAKSR
;
A
#
# COMPACT_ATOMS: atom_id res chain seq x y z
N MET A 1 5.45 5.97 -1.60
CA MET A 1 5.07 7.40 -1.73
C MET A 1 4.11 7.87 -0.66
N CYS A 2 2.99 7.18 -0.44
CA CYS A 2 2.05 7.52 0.64
C CYS A 2 2.45 6.84 1.95
N HIS A 3 2.58 5.50 1.93
CA HIS A 3 2.82 4.72 3.16
C HIS A 3 4.26 4.77 3.68
N GLY A 4 5.24 5.22 2.90
CA GLY A 4 6.66 5.14 3.26
C GLY A 4 7.25 3.74 3.06
N ALA A 5 8.56 3.60 3.32
CA ALA A 5 9.26 2.31 3.28
C ALA A 5 9.02 1.49 4.56
N ASP A 6 8.50 2.10 5.61
CA ASP A 6 8.08 1.44 6.84
C ASP A 6 6.59 1.05 6.81
N ILE A 7 5.88 1.36 5.72
CA ILE A 7 4.43 1.19 5.50
C ILE A 7 3.52 1.86 6.56
N LYS A 8 4.04 2.81 7.35
CA LYS A 8 3.34 3.47 8.47
C LYS A 8 2.60 4.76 8.11
N GLY A 9 2.58 5.14 6.84
CA GLY A 9 2.09 6.48 6.45
C GLY A 9 3.12 7.57 6.71
N THR A 10 4.41 7.28 6.50
CA THR A 10 5.51 8.26 6.67
C THR A 10 6.01 8.84 5.36
N GLY A 11 5.40 8.45 4.22
CA GLY A 11 5.81 8.94 2.92
C GLY A 11 5.56 10.44 2.73
N PRO A 12 6.22 11.08 1.75
CA PRO A 12 6.11 12.53 1.50
C PRO A 12 4.69 13.00 1.16
N LEU A 13 3.79 12.08 0.77
CA LEU A 13 2.39 12.37 0.47
C LEU A 13 1.43 11.92 1.58
N ALA A 14 1.92 11.40 2.70
CA ALA A 14 1.08 10.77 3.71
C ALA A 14 -0.02 11.68 4.25
N ARG A 15 0.34 12.95 4.54
CA ARG A 15 -0.54 13.99 5.08
C ARG A 15 -1.30 14.77 4.00
N LYS A 16 -1.09 14.44 2.72
CA LYS A 16 -1.77 15.10 1.60
C LYS A 16 -3.02 14.34 1.14
N SER A 17 -3.27 13.16 1.68
CA SER A 17 -4.52 12.41 1.47
C SER A 17 -5.55 12.81 2.53
N ASN A 18 -6.84 12.76 2.18
CA ASN A 18 -7.94 12.95 3.11
C ASN A 18 -8.95 11.78 3.00
N PRO A 19 -9.08 10.92 4.02
CA PRO A 19 -8.33 10.93 5.29
C PRO A 19 -6.82 10.67 5.09
N PRO A 20 -5.97 11.00 6.08
CA PRO A 20 -4.54 10.75 6.01
C PRO A 20 -4.20 9.30 5.68
N THR A 21 -3.04 9.09 5.07
CA THR A 21 -2.58 7.75 4.68
C THR A 21 -2.46 6.86 5.93
N PRO A 22 -3.11 5.68 5.96
CA PRO A 22 -3.14 4.86 7.16
C PRO A 22 -1.84 4.09 7.40
N ASP A 23 -1.61 3.74 8.66
CA ASP A 23 -0.54 2.85 9.10
C ASP A 23 -0.93 1.38 8.85
N LEU A 24 -0.15 0.70 8.00
CA LEU A 24 -0.37 -0.71 7.64
C LEU A 24 0.31 -1.69 8.62
N THR A 25 0.94 -1.20 9.68
CA THR A 25 1.58 -2.03 10.73
C THR A 25 0.67 -2.29 11.92
N THR A 26 -0.51 -1.67 11.95
CA THR A 26 -1.50 -1.83 13.03
C THR A 26 -1.93 -3.29 13.21
N ALA A 27 -2.28 -3.66 14.45
CA ALA A 27 -2.73 -5.02 14.76
C ALA A 27 -3.99 -5.42 13.95
N ALA A 28 -4.91 -4.47 13.73
CA ALA A 28 -6.10 -4.69 12.92
C ALA A 28 -5.75 -4.99 11.45
N PHE A 29 -4.81 -4.25 10.86
CA PHE A 29 -4.36 -4.51 9.49
C PHE A 29 -3.60 -5.84 9.39
N ARG A 30 -2.73 -6.14 10.36
CA ARG A 30 -2.03 -7.43 10.43
C ARG A 30 -3.01 -8.59 10.40
N LYS A 31 -4.07 -8.54 11.22
CA LYS A 31 -5.13 -9.56 11.21
C LYS A 31 -5.78 -9.69 9.83
N ARG A 32 -6.14 -8.58 9.20
CA ARG A 32 -6.73 -8.57 7.85
C ARG A 32 -5.80 -9.17 6.79
N LEU A 33 -4.51 -8.85 6.83
CA LEU A 33 -3.53 -9.40 5.89
C LEU A 33 -3.41 -10.93 6.04
N THR A 34 -3.42 -11.44 7.28
CA THR A 34 -3.42 -12.88 7.54
C THR A 34 -4.71 -13.56 7.08
N ASP A 35 -5.86 -12.97 7.37
CA ASP A 35 -7.16 -13.55 7.05
C ASP A 35 -7.42 -13.54 5.52
N TYR A 36 -6.91 -12.52 4.81
CA TYR A 36 -7.21 -12.28 3.38
C TYR A 36 -6.00 -11.76 2.58
N PRO A 37 -4.87 -12.50 2.49
CA PRO A 37 -3.62 -11.97 1.93
C PRO A 37 -3.76 -11.55 0.47
N GLY A 38 -4.39 -12.39 -0.36
CA GLY A 38 -4.61 -12.09 -1.78
C GLY A 38 -5.49 -10.86 -2.00
N VAL A 39 -6.54 -10.67 -1.21
CA VAL A 39 -7.45 -9.53 -1.31
C VAL A 39 -6.76 -8.24 -0.90
N ILE A 40 -6.03 -8.27 0.23
CA ILE A 40 -5.33 -7.09 0.75
C ILE A 40 -4.23 -6.63 -0.22
N VAL A 41 -3.36 -7.55 -0.66
CA VAL A 41 -2.28 -7.23 -1.61
C VAL A 41 -2.85 -6.74 -2.94
N SER A 42 -3.92 -7.38 -3.43
CA SER A 42 -4.58 -6.93 -4.67
C SER A 42 -5.21 -5.56 -4.51
N SER A 43 -5.84 -5.24 -3.37
CA SER A 43 -6.44 -3.92 -3.14
C SER A 43 -5.46 -2.76 -3.07
N VAL A 44 -4.19 -3.03 -2.73
CA VAL A 44 -3.11 -2.03 -2.76
C VAL A 44 -2.77 -1.63 -4.20
N ILE A 45 -2.89 -2.59 -5.13
CA ILE A 45 -2.55 -2.41 -6.54
C ILE A 45 -3.78 -1.97 -7.34
N LEU A 46 -4.88 -2.69 -7.17
CA LEU A 46 -6.16 -2.54 -7.85
C LEU A 46 -7.15 -1.85 -6.91
N ARG A 47 -7.35 -0.55 -7.10
CA ARG A 47 -8.36 0.15 -6.32
C ARG A 47 -9.77 -0.25 -6.78
N PRO A 48 -10.77 -0.28 -5.87
CA PRO A 48 -12.15 -0.65 -6.22
C PRO A 48 -12.79 0.22 -7.32
N ASN A 49 -12.30 1.45 -7.49
CA ASN A 49 -12.77 2.39 -8.52
C ASN A 49 -12.07 2.21 -9.88
N GLY A 50 -11.20 1.19 -10.03
CA GLY A 50 -10.49 0.88 -11.28
C GLY A 50 -9.34 1.84 -11.63
N ASP A 51 -9.13 2.91 -10.86
CA ASP A 51 -8.07 3.89 -11.10
C ASP A 51 -6.80 3.46 -10.37
N LEU A 52 -5.77 3.07 -11.12
CA LEU A 52 -4.48 2.66 -10.55
C LEU A 52 -3.67 3.83 -9.96
N ILE A 53 -4.04 5.08 -10.27
CA ILE A 53 -3.29 6.27 -9.83
C ILE A 53 -4.11 7.07 -8.82
N PRO A 54 -3.74 7.07 -7.52
CA PRO A 54 -4.42 7.88 -6.53
C PRO A 54 -4.54 9.36 -6.92
N LYS A 55 -5.71 9.95 -6.65
CA LYS A 55 -5.97 11.39 -6.83
C LYS A 55 -4.86 12.23 -6.17
N THR A 56 -4.42 11.82 -4.98
CA THR A 56 -3.28 12.43 -4.26
C THR A 56 -2.01 12.46 -5.10
N LEU A 57 -1.70 11.43 -5.90
CA LEU A 57 -0.53 11.44 -6.79
C LEU A 57 -0.70 12.48 -7.90
N ARG A 58 -1.86 12.47 -8.56
CA ARG A 58 -2.18 13.39 -9.67
C ARG A 58 -2.11 14.86 -9.24
N GLU A 59 -2.76 15.19 -8.12
CA GLU A 59 -2.81 16.56 -7.59
C GLU A 59 -1.45 17.06 -7.10
N ASN A 60 -0.51 16.16 -6.82
CA ASN A 60 0.84 16.49 -6.39
C ASN A 60 1.87 16.33 -7.51
N GLY A 61 1.43 16.28 -8.77
CA GLY A 61 2.32 16.23 -9.94
C GLY A 61 3.18 14.97 -10.03
N VAL A 62 2.80 13.91 -9.31
CA VAL A 62 3.54 12.64 -9.30
C VAL A 62 3.12 11.80 -10.49
N LYS A 63 4.10 11.44 -11.30
CA LYS A 63 3.94 10.51 -12.43
C LYS A 63 4.56 9.17 -12.05
N VAL A 64 3.75 8.11 -12.09
CA VAL A 64 4.21 6.73 -11.93
C VAL A 64 4.16 6.07 -13.31
N PRO A 65 5.26 5.48 -13.80
CA PRO A 65 5.23 4.73 -15.05
C PRO A 65 4.21 3.58 -14.98
N PRO A 66 3.57 3.22 -16.10
CA PRO A 66 2.75 2.01 -16.13
C PRO A 66 3.63 0.79 -15.78
N HIS A 67 3.10 -0.09 -14.94
CA HIS A 67 3.76 -1.34 -14.54
C HIS A 67 2.83 -2.52 -14.84
N ALA A 68 3.34 -3.52 -15.54
CA ALA A 68 2.62 -4.76 -15.81
C ALA A 68 2.80 -5.71 -14.63
N TRP A 69 1.83 -5.71 -13.72
CA TRP A 69 1.88 -6.52 -12.51
C TRP A 69 1.86 -8.03 -12.81
N THR A 70 2.86 -8.73 -12.30
CA THR A 70 2.99 -10.19 -12.42
C THR A 70 2.60 -10.88 -11.11
N VAL A 71 2.28 -12.18 -11.17
CA VAL A 71 2.03 -13.01 -9.96
C VAL A 71 3.20 -12.93 -8.96
N LYS A 72 4.43 -12.80 -9.47
CA LYS A 72 5.62 -12.64 -8.62
C LYS A 72 5.58 -11.32 -7.86
N ASP A 73 5.21 -10.21 -8.51
CA ASP A 73 5.11 -8.90 -7.85
C ASP A 73 4.10 -8.92 -6.68
N PHE A 74 2.98 -9.63 -6.83
CA PHE A 74 2.03 -9.81 -5.72
C PHE A 74 2.64 -10.59 -4.56
N ARG A 75 3.41 -11.67 -4.85
CA ARG A 75 4.09 -12.47 -3.82
C ARG A 75 5.15 -11.64 -3.10
N ASP A 76 6.00 -10.96 -3.85
CA ASP A 76 7.05 -10.10 -3.32
C ASP A 76 6.46 -8.98 -2.45
N LEU A 77 5.36 -8.36 -2.87
CA LEU A 77 4.66 -7.34 -2.08
C LEU A 77 4.10 -7.91 -0.78
N ASN A 78 3.48 -9.10 -0.83
CA ASN A 78 2.97 -9.78 0.37
C ASN A 78 4.09 -10.12 1.37
N GLU A 79 5.19 -10.67 0.87
CA GLU A 79 6.37 -11.02 1.67
C GLU A 79 7.01 -9.78 2.31
N TYR A 80 7.17 -8.71 1.52
CA TYR A 80 7.65 -7.43 2.00
C TYR A 80 6.76 -6.88 3.12
N MET A 81 5.45 -6.79 2.90
CA MET A 81 4.51 -6.27 3.90
C MET A 81 4.54 -7.12 5.17
N THR A 82 4.47 -8.44 5.03
CA THR A 82 4.53 -9.37 6.18
C THR A 82 5.83 -9.21 6.95
N GLY A 83 6.96 -9.06 6.26
CA GLY A 83 8.28 -8.87 6.85
C GLY A 83 8.40 -7.55 7.62
N VAL A 84 7.94 -6.43 7.05
CA VAL A 84 7.96 -5.12 7.73
C VAL A 84 7.02 -5.11 8.94
N ILE A 85 5.83 -5.70 8.80
CA ILE A 85 4.86 -5.85 9.89
C ILE A 85 5.47 -6.70 11.02
N ALA A 86 6.13 -7.81 10.71
CA ALA A 86 6.77 -8.67 11.71
C ALA A 86 7.85 -7.95 12.52
N LYS A 87 8.62 -7.05 11.89
CA LYS A 87 9.70 -6.26 12.51
C LYS A 87 9.20 -5.04 13.30
N SER A 88 8.00 -4.55 13.03
CA SER A 88 7.42 -3.35 13.66
C SER A 88 6.88 -3.60 15.08
N ARG A 89 7.50 -4.51 15.84
CA ARG A 89 7.14 -4.82 17.23
C ARG A 89 7.44 -3.67 18.18
#